data_AF-A0A0B6Z646-F1
#
_entry.id   AF-A0A0B6Z646-F1
#
_cell.length_a   1.000
_cell.length_b   1.000
_cell.length_c   1.000
_cell.angle_alpha   90.00
_cell.angle_beta   90.00
_cell.angle_gamma   90.00
#
_symmetry.space_group_name_H-M   'P 1'
#
loop_
_entity.id
_entity.type
_entity.pdbx_description
1 polymer ?
#
loop_
_entity_poly.entity_id
_entity_poly.type
_entity_poly.pdbx_seq_one_letter_code
_entity_poly.pdbx_strand_id
1 'polypeptide(L)'
;WNDLKTWTKHSDTSSACQQDIERSIAGFNNNELWALQMFDAWAKTGPSLLEGRSAFTGNYYQCRSTRAPKMDKREGFKGNYCVVSLANLTNTYNSHILYIFALGRIQLGTCLPDSCSDDEITGLFQERVQ
;
A
#
# COMPACT_ATOMS: atom_id res chain seq x y z
N TRP A 1 12.61 -3.28 -1.74
CA TRP A 1 11.71 -4.40 -1.40
C TRP A 1 12.30 -5.37 -0.36
N ASN A 2 13.60 -5.37 -0.06
CA ASN A 2 14.20 -6.31 0.92
C ASN A 2 13.97 -5.95 2.40
N ASP A 3 13.31 -4.84 2.71
CA ASP A 3 13.23 -4.28 4.05
C ASP A 3 11.78 -3.90 4.41
N LEU A 4 10.84 -4.84 4.23
CA LEU A 4 9.44 -4.68 4.61
C LEU A 4 9.16 -5.11 6.06
N LYS A 5 10.07 -5.89 6.67
CA LYS A 5 10.02 -6.21 8.10
C LYS A 5 10.24 -5.00 9.00
N THR A 6 10.90 -3.96 8.50
CA THR A 6 10.99 -2.67 9.18
C THR A 6 9.70 -1.84 9.07
N TRP A 7 8.84 -2.10 8.07
CA TRP A 7 7.58 -1.35 7.89
C TRP A 7 6.56 -1.72 8.96
N THR A 8 6.49 -2.99 9.33
CA THR A 8 5.53 -3.49 10.33
C THR A 8 6.07 -3.40 11.77
N LYS A 9 7.37 -3.15 11.94
CA LYS A 9 8.02 -3.10 13.28
C LYS A 9 7.76 -1.79 14.02
N HIS A 10 7.45 -0.71 13.31
CA HIS A 10 7.19 0.60 13.91
C HIS A 10 5.70 0.88 14.12
N SER A 11 4.83 0.36 13.25
CA SER A 11 3.37 0.46 13.36
C SER A 11 2.79 -0.54 14.36
N ASP A 12 1.77 -0.13 15.14
CA ASP A 12 0.90 -1.01 15.95
C ASP A 12 0.00 -1.89 15.04
N THR A 13 0.63 -2.75 14.22
CA THR A 13 -0.05 -3.68 13.33
C THR A 13 -0.27 -5.02 14.04
N SER A 14 -1.48 -5.56 13.93
CA SER A 14 -1.84 -6.89 14.40
C SER A 14 -0.97 -7.97 13.78
N SER A 15 -0.74 -9.04 14.53
CA SER A 15 0.04 -10.18 14.05
C SER A 15 -0.56 -10.83 12.81
N ALA A 16 -1.89 -10.75 12.63
CA ALA A 16 -2.60 -11.25 11.45
C ALA A 16 -2.29 -10.40 10.20
N CYS A 17 -2.49 -9.08 10.27
CA CYS A 17 -2.22 -8.15 9.18
C CYS A 17 -0.75 -8.23 8.75
N GLN A 18 0.20 -8.18 9.69
CA GLN A 18 1.62 -8.30 9.38
C GLN A 18 1.93 -9.59 8.62
N GLN A 19 1.44 -10.73 9.08
CA GLN A 19 1.73 -12.01 8.45
C GLN A 19 1.09 -12.14 7.05
N ASP A 20 -0.09 -11.55 6.83
CA ASP A 20 -0.71 -11.55 5.50
C ASP A 20 -0.02 -10.57 4.53
N ILE A 21 0.52 -9.45 5.03
CA ILE A 21 1.40 -8.56 4.26
C ILE A 21 2.66 -9.31 3.84
N GLU A 22 3.35 -9.97 4.79
CA GLU A 22 4.53 -10.79 4.51
C GLU A 22 4.23 -11.89 3.48
N ARG A 23 3.07 -12.53 3.60
CA ARG A 23 2.59 -13.54 2.66
C ARG A 23 2.32 -12.96 1.28
N SER A 24 1.75 -11.76 1.19
CA SER A 24 1.53 -11.05 -0.09
C SER A 24 2.85 -10.80 -0.80
N ILE A 25 3.87 -10.35 -0.06
CA ILE A 25 5.21 -10.10 -0.60
C ILE A 25 5.87 -11.40 -1.06
N ALA A 26 5.77 -12.47 -0.27
CA ALA A 26 6.27 -13.78 -0.65
C ALA A 26 5.61 -14.28 -1.95
N GLY A 27 4.28 -14.15 -2.06
CA GLY A 27 3.54 -14.47 -3.28
C GLY A 27 4.00 -13.65 -4.48
N PHE A 28 4.25 -12.34 -4.29
CA PHE A 28 4.77 -11.47 -5.36
C PHE A 28 6.15 -11.93 -5.84
N ASN A 29 7.08 -12.21 -4.91
CA ASN A 29 8.42 -12.68 -5.25
C ASN A 29 8.42 -14.06 -5.92
N ASN A 30 7.43 -14.89 -5.59
CA ASN A 30 7.21 -16.20 -6.20
C ASN A 30 6.43 -16.12 -7.53
N ASN A 31 6.12 -14.92 -8.03
CA ASN A 31 5.33 -14.68 -9.23
C ASN A 31 3.91 -15.30 -9.17
N GLU A 32 3.33 -15.40 -7.98
CA GLU A 32 1.97 -15.89 -7.82
C GLU A 32 0.97 -14.86 -8.34
N LEU A 33 0.10 -15.28 -9.26
CA LEU A 33 -0.79 -14.36 -9.99
C LEU A 33 -1.67 -13.51 -9.07
N TRP A 34 -2.20 -14.08 -7.99
CA TRP A 34 -3.05 -13.34 -7.05
C TRP A 34 -2.31 -12.21 -6.35
N ALA A 35 -1.02 -12.41 -6.04
CA ALA A 35 -0.18 -11.41 -5.41
C ALA A 35 0.20 -10.34 -6.43
N LEU A 36 0.59 -10.72 -7.65
CA LEU A 36 0.83 -9.79 -8.75
C LEU A 36 -0.38 -8.89 -9.01
N GLN A 37 -1.59 -9.46 -9.04
CA GLN A 37 -2.83 -8.69 -9.18
C GLN A 37 -3.07 -7.73 -8.02
N MET A 38 -2.69 -8.12 -6.80
CA MET A 38 -2.84 -7.29 -5.60
C MET A 38 -1.93 -6.06 -5.65
N PHE A 39 -0.65 -6.27 -5.98
CA PHE A 39 0.32 -5.18 -6.14
C PHE A 39 0.04 -4.32 -7.37
N ASP A 40 -0.42 -4.92 -8.47
CA ASP A 40 -0.85 -4.16 -9.65
C ASP A 40 -2.02 -3.24 -9.28
N ALA A 41 -2.98 -3.67 -8.46
CA ALA A 41 -4.12 -2.83 -8.06
C ALA A 41 -3.75 -1.61 -7.19
N TRP A 42 -2.55 -1.54 -6.63
CA TRP A 42 -2.14 -0.50 -5.68
C TRP A 42 -1.58 0.75 -6.41
N ALA A 43 -2.06 1.94 -6.02
CA ALA A 43 -1.45 3.25 -6.29
C ALA A 43 -1.09 3.52 -7.76
N LYS A 44 -1.86 2.96 -8.69
CA LYS A 44 -1.73 3.23 -10.12
C LYS A 44 -1.82 4.73 -10.39
N THR A 45 -0.90 5.20 -11.21
CA THR A 45 -0.89 6.59 -11.67
C THR A 45 -1.85 6.74 -12.84
N GLY A 46 -2.70 7.76 -12.76
CA GLY A 46 -3.48 8.22 -13.91
C GLY A 46 -2.66 9.13 -14.82
N PRO A 47 -3.23 9.58 -15.94
CA PRO A 47 -2.60 10.61 -16.77
C PRO A 47 -2.45 11.91 -15.97
N SER A 48 -1.71 12.86 -16.55
CA SER A 48 -1.59 14.22 -16.03
C SER A 48 -0.77 14.34 -14.74
N LEU A 49 0.22 13.46 -14.56
CA LEU A 49 1.20 13.59 -13.47
C LEU A 49 1.87 14.98 -13.50
N LEU A 50 2.38 15.40 -14.66
CA LEU A 50 3.05 16.70 -14.81
C LEU A 50 2.10 17.91 -14.71
N GLU A 51 0.78 17.69 -14.73
CA GLU A 51 -0.24 18.73 -14.54
C GLU A 51 -0.71 18.80 -13.07
N GLY A 52 0.04 18.19 -12.14
CA GLY A 52 -0.24 18.30 -10.70
C GLY A 52 -1.26 17.29 -10.16
N ARG A 53 -1.54 16.19 -10.87
CA ARG A 53 -2.36 15.11 -10.31
C ARG A 53 -1.67 14.50 -9.09
N SER A 54 -2.31 14.64 -7.92
CA SER A 54 -1.83 14.07 -6.66
C SER A 54 -2.65 12.86 -6.15
N ALA A 55 -3.63 12.41 -6.94
CA ALA A 55 -4.46 11.24 -6.62
C ALA A 55 -4.04 10.01 -7.42
N PHE A 56 -3.44 9.04 -6.72
CA PHE A 56 -2.98 7.74 -7.19
C PHE A 56 -3.86 6.67 -6.56
N THR A 57 -5.10 6.58 -7.02
CA THR A 57 -6.15 5.78 -6.39
C THR A 57 -6.06 4.28 -6.68
N GLY A 58 -5.18 3.83 -7.57
CA GLY A 58 -5.13 2.41 -7.93
C GLY A 58 -6.40 1.90 -8.60
N ASN A 59 -6.60 0.58 -8.59
CA ASN A 59 -7.79 -0.07 -9.14
C ASN A 59 -8.61 -0.71 -8.01
N TYR A 60 -9.67 -0.01 -7.60
CA TYR A 60 -10.60 -0.44 -6.56
C TYR A 60 -11.16 -1.85 -6.80
N TYR A 61 -11.71 -2.10 -7.99
CA TYR A 61 -12.39 -3.36 -8.30
C TYR A 61 -11.40 -4.51 -8.36
N GLN A 62 -10.23 -4.29 -8.96
CA GLN A 62 -9.18 -5.31 -8.99
C GLN A 62 -8.74 -5.68 -7.58
N CYS A 63 -8.46 -4.68 -6.73
CA CYS A 63 -8.09 -4.93 -5.34
C CYS A 63 -9.15 -5.76 -4.59
N ARG A 64 -10.42 -5.34 -4.66
CA ARG A 64 -11.52 -6.06 -3.98
C ARG A 64 -11.81 -7.44 -4.58
N SER A 65 -11.29 -7.73 -5.77
CA SER A 65 -11.41 -9.04 -6.44
C SER A 65 -10.26 -10.00 -6.12
N THR A 66 -9.10 -9.50 -5.65
CA THR A 66 -7.93 -10.37 -5.37
C THR A 66 -8.16 -11.28 -4.18
N ARG A 67 -7.70 -12.52 -4.29
CA ARG A 67 -7.86 -13.56 -3.27
C ARG A 67 -6.55 -14.31 -3.10
N ALA A 68 -5.97 -14.27 -1.91
CA ALA A 68 -4.91 -15.19 -1.55
C ALA A 68 -5.52 -16.58 -1.30
N PRO A 69 -4.89 -17.68 -1.79
CA PRO A 69 -5.41 -19.02 -1.61
C PRO A 69 -5.41 -19.42 -0.13
N LYS A 70 -6.07 -20.52 0.23
CA LYS A 70 -5.86 -21.13 1.55
C LYS A 70 -4.51 -21.87 1.57
N MET A 71 -3.81 -21.85 2.71
CA MET A 71 -2.63 -22.68 2.98
C MET A 71 -2.93 -23.60 4.18
N ASP A 72 -2.17 -24.69 4.35
CA ASP A 72 -2.47 -25.78 5.29
C ASP A 72 -3.02 -25.32 6.67
N LYS A 73 -2.35 -24.38 7.31
CA LYS A 73 -2.69 -23.87 8.65
C LYS A 73 -3.25 -22.44 8.66
N ARG A 74 -3.49 -21.85 7.49
CA ARG A 74 -3.87 -20.44 7.36
C ARG A 74 -4.94 -20.23 6.31
N GLU A 75 -6.04 -19.61 6.71
CA GLU A 75 -7.11 -19.25 5.79
C GLU A 75 -6.62 -18.33 4.66
N GLY A 76 -7.34 -18.35 3.55
CA GLY A 76 -7.16 -17.35 2.50
C GLY A 76 -7.66 -15.98 2.97
N PHE A 77 -7.16 -14.92 2.35
CA PHE A 77 -7.57 -13.54 2.63
C PHE A 77 -7.94 -12.84 1.32
N LYS A 78 -8.62 -11.70 1.43
CA LYS A 78 -9.04 -10.87 0.29
C LYS A 78 -8.28 -9.55 0.27
N GLY A 79 -8.18 -8.91 -0.89
CA GLY A 79 -7.74 -7.53 -0.95
C GLY A 79 -8.78 -6.60 -0.33
N ASN A 80 -8.33 -5.75 0.59
CA ASN A 80 -9.03 -4.61 1.14
C ASN A 80 -8.47 -3.32 0.53
N TYR A 81 -9.38 -2.47 0.07
CA TYR A 81 -9.05 -1.20 -0.56
C TYR A 81 -9.24 -0.07 0.44
N CYS A 82 -8.20 0.73 0.64
CA CYS A 82 -8.22 1.91 1.50
C CYS A 82 -7.57 3.08 0.75
N VAL A 83 -7.98 4.32 1.06
CA VAL A 83 -7.34 5.52 0.51
C VAL A 83 -6.67 6.26 1.65
N VAL A 84 -5.34 6.31 1.63
CA VAL A 84 -4.56 7.06 2.60
C VAL A 84 -4.20 8.43 2.02
N SER A 85 -4.29 9.47 2.86
CA SER A 85 -3.90 10.83 2.50
C SER A 85 -2.57 11.16 3.16
N LEU A 86 -1.54 11.35 2.35
CA LEU A 86 -0.23 11.84 2.79
C LEU A 86 -0.18 13.37 2.66
N ALA A 87 0.31 14.06 3.68
CA ALA A 87 0.48 15.51 3.70
C ALA A 87 1.81 15.87 4.35
N ASN A 88 2.41 17.00 4.00
CA ASN A 88 3.70 17.49 4.55
C ASN A 88 4.92 16.62 4.17
N LEU A 89 5.06 16.26 2.89
CA LEU A 89 6.21 15.49 2.38
C LEU A 89 7.50 16.33 2.25
N THR A 90 7.60 17.43 2.98
CA THR A 90 8.62 18.49 2.81
C THR A 90 10.03 18.08 3.27
N ASN A 91 10.19 16.93 3.94
CA ASN A 91 11.49 16.46 4.45
C ASN A 91 12.28 15.57 3.47
N THR A 92 11.82 15.37 2.23
CA THR A 92 12.38 14.34 1.35
C THR A 92 12.85 14.93 0.01
N TYR A 93 14.12 15.36 -0.01
CA TYR A 93 14.98 15.72 -1.17
C TYR A 93 14.91 17.14 -1.77
N ASN A 94 16.11 17.70 -2.03
CA ASN A 94 16.42 19.00 -2.65
C ASN A 94 15.98 19.19 -4.13
N SER A 95 14.89 18.54 -4.57
CA SER A 95 14.43 18.67 -5.96
C SER A 95 13.22 19.61 -6.08
N HIS A 96 13.38 20.68 -6.86
CA HIS A 96 12.34 21.70 -7.08
C HIS A 96 11.05 21.15 -7.72
N ILE A 97 11.13 20.05 -8.49
CA ILE A 97 9.97 19.40 -9.13
C ILE A 97 9.08 18.70 -8.09
N LEU A 98 9.67 18.12 -7.03
CA LEU A 98 8.90 17.53 -5.94
C LEU A 98 8.33 18.58 -4.98
N TYR A 99 8.84 19.81 -4.96
CA TYR A 99 8.33 20.87 -4.08
C TYR A 99 6.86 21.23 -4.37
N ILE A 100 6.45 21.19 -5.64
CA ILE A 100 5.05 21.44 -6.05
C ILE A 100 4.13 20.27 -5.62
N PHE A 101 4.61 19.03 -5.67
CA PHE A 101 3.90 17.88 -5.11
C PHE A 101 3.92 17.85 -3.58
N ALA A 102 4.98 18.33 -2.94
CA ALA A 102 5.21 18.31 -1.50
C ALA A 102 4.36 19.32 -0.72
N LEU A 103 3.88 20.39 -1.38
CA LEU A 103 2.90 21.32 -0.82
C LEU A 103 1.46 20.78 -0.88
N GLY A 104 1.21 19.72 -1.64
CA GLY A 104 -0.10 19.13 -1.86
C GLY A 104 -0.37 17.90 -0.99
N ARG A 105 -1.66 17.57 -0.81
CA ARG A 105 -2.07 16.27 -0.27
C ARG A 105 -1.99 15.21 -1.38
N ILE A 106 -1.25 14.14 -1.15
CA ILE A 106 -1.21 12.97 -2.03
C ILE A 106 -2.22 11.94 -1.53
N GLN A 107 -3.11 11.48 -2.40
CA GLN A 107 -4.03 10.39 -2.09
C GLN A 107 -3.48 9.10 -2.71
N LEU A 108 -3.26 8.08 -1.89
CA LEU A 108 -2.80 6.76 -2.33
C LEU A 108 -3.90 5.74 -2.06
N GLY A 109 -4.42 5.12 -3.11
CA GLY A 109 -5.27 3.95 -2.97
C GLY A 109 -4.42 2.71 -2.77
N THR A 110 -4.52 2.09 -1.59
CA THR A 110 -3.74 0.93 -1.17
C THR A 110 -4.54 -0.35 -1.39
N CYS A 111 -3.82 -1.43 -1.72
CA CYS A 111 -4.41 -2.76 -1.73
C CYS A 111 -3.65 -3.65 -0.74
N LEU A 112 -4.25 -3.89 0.42
CA LEU A 112 -3.67 -4.66 1.52
C LEU A 112 -4.61 -5.80 1.92
N PRO A 113 -4.17 -6.80 2.69
CA PRO A 113 -5.05 -7.87 3.16
C PRO A 113 -6.26 -7.37 3.97
N ASP A 114 -7.38 -8.07 3.90
CA ASP A 114 -8.59 -7.80 4.68
C ASP A 114 -8.47 -8.15 6.17
N SER A 115 -7.34 -8.72 6.58
CA SER A 115 -6.93 -8.83 7.98
C SER A 115 -6.38 -7.52 8.57
N CYS A 116 -6.09 -6.52 7.73
CA CYS A 116 -5.65 -5.20 8.17
C CYS A 116 -6.85 -4.24 8.31
N SER A 117 -6.96 -3.57 9.46
CA SER A 117 -7.92 -2.50 9.70
C SER A 117 -7.47 -1.18 9.07
N ASP A 118 -8.42 -0.27 8.84
CA ASP A 118 -8.13 1.04 8.23
C ASP A 118 -7.16 1.89 9.08
N ASP A 119 -7.17 1.71 10.41
CA ASP A 119 -6.27 2.39 11.34
C ASP A 119 -4.83 1.85 11.23
N GLU A 120 -4.66 0.52 11.17
CA GLU A 120 -3.35 -0.12 10.94
C GLU A 120 -2.77 0.30 9.58
N ILE A 121 -3.62 0.30 8.55
CA ILE A 121 -3.23 0.75 7.21
C ILE A 121 -2.76 2.21 7.29
N THR A 122 -3.53 3.09 7.90
CA THR A 122 -3.18 4.52 8.00
C THR A 122 -1.87 4.73 8.77
N GLY A 123 -1.66 3.99 9.87
CA GLY A 123 -0.43 4.03 10.67
C GLY A 123 0.82 3.66 9.87
N LEU A 124 0.76 2.60 9.05
CA LEU A 124 1.87 2.16 8.18
C LEU A 124 2.39 3.26 7.24
N PHE A 125 1.54 4.22 6.87
CA PHE A 125 1.90 5.30 5.95
C PHE A 125 2.24 6.63 6.64
N GLN A 126 1.70 6.90 7.83
CA GLN A 126 1.94 8.15 8.56
C GLN A 126 3.31 8.20 9.24
N GLU A 127 3.84 7.06 9.70
CA GLU A 127 5.15 6.98 10.38
C GLU A 127 6.35 7.41 9.52
N ARG A 128 6.17 7.56 8.20
CA ARG A 128 7.24 7.94 7.26
C ARG A 128 7.16 9.36 6.72
N VAL A 129 6.17 10.14 7.15
CA VAL A 129 6.04 11.55 6.75
C VAL A 129 6.59 12.51 7.80
N GLN A 130 6.91 12.03 9.01
CA GLN A 130 7.68 12.77 10.01
C GLN A 130 9.18 12.57 9.79
#